data_AF-A0AAU3X7U7-F1
#
_entry.id   AF-A0AAU3X7U7-F1
#
_cell.length_a   1.000
_cell.length_b   1.000
_cell.length_c   1.000
_cell.angle_alpha   90.00
_cell.angle_beta   90.00
_cell.angle_gamma   90.00
#
_symmetry.space_group_name_H-M   'P 1'
#
loop_
_entity.id
_entity.type
_entity.pdbx_description
1 polymer ?
#
loop_
_entity_poly.entity_id
_entity_poly.type
_entity_poly.pdbx_seq_one_letter_code
_entity_poly.pdbx_strand_id
1 'polypeptide(L)'
;MEAILATRGIDTTAVVDAAPSPEPVTALELAAARIPRRYRAALADHPHVSAWAEEVAAAGRSGPGGAPGIAYGPSLLIAGPTGTGKTYQAYGAIRSLLGAGVRLRWEAVTTAELHATLRPRQGHDGERRFQELARSPLLLLDDLGAAKASEWTEELTYRLIDHRYVHELPTLITTNVPIADLRTAVGDRVASRLAEMTRRVILDGPDRRRSAGTGPHRY
;
A
#
# COMPACT_ATOMS: atom_id res chain seq x y z
N MET A 1 -57.95 -19.03 -22.92
CA MET A 1 -56.52 -19.42 -22.81
C MET A 1 -56.29 -19.85 -21.38
N GLU A 2 -56.97 -20.92 -20.98
CA GLU A 2 -57.32 -21.19 -19.57
C GLU A 2 -57.20 -22.70 -19.28
N ALA A 3 -56.10 -23.31 -19.72
CA ALA A 3 -55.95 -24.77 -19.64
C ALA A 3 -54.51 -25.29 -19.55
N ILE A 4 -53.55 -24.51 -19.04
CA ILE A 4 -52.21 -25.03 -18.72
C ILE A 4 -51.71 -24.30 -17.47
N LEU A 5 -51.43 -25.04 -16.40
CA LEU A 5 -50.94 -24.63 -15.05
C LEU A 5 -51.94 -24.76 -13.87
N ALA A 6 -52.74 -25.83 -13.82
CA ALA A 6 -53.47 -26.24 -12.61
C ALA A 6 -53.24 -27.72 -12.25
N THR A 7 -51.98 -28.17 -12.20
CA THR A 7 -51.66 -29.57 -11.83
C THR A 7 -50.33 -29.73 -11.08
N ARG A 8 -49.90 -28.73 -10.28
CA ARG A 8 -48.64 -28.85 -9.52
C ARG A 8 -48.69 -28.51 -8.03
N GLY A 9 -49.87 -28.44 -7.40
CA GLY A 9 -50.00 -28.52 -5.93
C GLY A 9 -48.98 -27.68 -5.15
N ILE A 10 -48.73 -26.43 -5.57
CA ILE A 10 -47.81 -25.53 -4.87
C ILE A 10 -48.66 -24.70 -3.91
N ASP A 11 -48.65 -25.13 -2.65
CA ASP A 11 -49.16 -24.35 -1.55
C ASP A 11 -48.35 -23.05 -1.43
N THR A 12 -49.01 -21.89 -1.53
CA THR A 12 -48.35 -20.57 -1.65
C THR A 12 -48.11 -19.91 -0.28
N THR A 13 -48.30 -20.64 0.82
CA THR A 13 -48.11 -20.11 2.19
C THR A 13 -46.79 -20.49 2.86
N ALA A 14 -45.85 -21.10 2.15
CA ALA A 14 -44.50 -21.30 2.67
C ALA A 14 -43.71 -19.99 2.58
N VAL A 15 -43.78 -19.19 3.65
CA VAL A 15 -42.82 -18.12 3.92
C VAL A 15 -41.46 -18.78 4.04
N VAL A 16 -40.69 -18.72 2.95
CA VAL A 16 -39.28 -19.13 2.96
C VAL A 16 -38.57 -18.09 3.80
N ASP A 17 -38.19 -18.48 5.01
CA ASP A 17 -37.30 -17.71 5.87
C ASP A 17 -35.95 -17.64 5.15
N ALA A 18 -35.83 -16.65 4.26
CA ALA A 18 -34.64 -16.41 3.48
C ALA A 18 -33.56 -15.95 4.46
N ALA A 19 -32.65 -16.85 4.79
CA ALA A 19 -31.41 -16.51 5.49
C ALA A 19 -30.83 -15.24 4.84
N PRO A 20 -30.45 -14.22 5.62
CA PRO A 20 -30.00 -12.95 5.07
C PRO A 20 -28.85 -13.23 4.10
N SER A 21 -29.01 -12.79 2.85
CA SER A 21 -27.93 -12.78 1.87
C SER A 21 -26.72 -12.10 2.52
N PRO A 22 -25.51 -12.68 2.45
CA PRO A 22 -24.34 -12.03 3.01
C PRO A 22 -24.26 -10.61 2.45
N GLU A 23 -24.16 -9.62 3.33
CA GLU A 23 -24.03 -8.23 2.91
C GLU A 23 -22.89 -8.12 1.90
N PRO A 24 -23.06 -7.37 0.80
CA PRO A 24 -22.01 -7.23 -0.20
C PRO A 24 -20.78 -6.60 0.47
N VAL A 25 -19.73 -7.40 0.64
CA VAL A 25 -18.44 -6.94 1.15
C VAL A 25 -18.03 -5.73 0.33
N THR A 26 -17.89 -4.59 1.01
CA THR A 26 -17.61 -3.33 0.33
C THR A 26 -16.25 -3.40 -0.35
N ALA A 27 -16.08 -2.70 -1.49
CA ALA A 27 -14.77 -2.58 -2.14
C ALA A 27 -13.68 -2.05 -1.17
N LEU A 28 -14.10 -1.32 -0.14
CA LEU A 28 -13.30 -0.83 0.96
C LEU A 28 -12.77 -1.97 1.86
N GLU A 29 -13.64 -2.90 2.26
CA GLU A 29 -13.25 -4.08 3.05
C GLU A 29 -12.35 -5.03 2.24
N LEU A 30 -12.61 -5.19 0.94
CA LEU A 30 -11.74 -5.97 0.05
C LEU A 30 -10.35 -5.33 -0.10
N ALA A 31 -10.28 -4.00 -0.24
CA ALA A 31 -9.02 -3.28 -0.30
C ALA A 31 -8.25 -3.36 1.04
N ALA A 32 -8.96 -3.32 2.18
CA ALA A 32 -8.37 -3.50 3.51
C ALA A 32 -7.91 -4.94 3.77
N ALA A 33 -8.58 -5.95 3.17
CA ALA A 33 -8.21 -7.36 3.31
C ALA A 33 -6.82 -7.68 2.73
N ARG A 34 -6.37 -6.91 1.73
CA ARG A 34 -5.01 -6.98 1.14
C ARG A 34 -3.90 -6.53 2.11
N ILE A 35 -4.24 -5.83 3.20
CA ILE A 35 -3.27 -5.44 4.22
C ILE A 35 -2.84 -6.69 5.01
N PRO A 36 -1.53 -6.98 5.13
CA PRO A 36 -1.05 -8.13 5.88
C PRO A 36 -1.58 -8.10 7.32
N ARG A 37 -1.92 -9.27 7.88
CA ARG A 37 -2.59 -9.40 9.18
C ARG A 37 -1.94 -8.55 10.29
N ARG A 38 -0.60 -8.50 10.31
CA ARG A 38 0.19 -7.75 11.29
C ARG A 38 -0.07 -6.22 11.27
N TYR A 39 -0.49 -5.66 10.14
CA TYR A 39 -0.69 -4.23 9.94
C TYR A 39 -2.17 -3.83 9.80
N ARG A 40 -3.11 -4.75 10.01
CA ARG A 40 -4.56 -4.43 9.92
C ARG A 40 -5.03 -3.45 10.99
N ALA A 41 -4.32 -3.36 12.11
CA ALA A 41 -4.54 -2.39 13.16
C ALA A 41 -3.59 -1.18 13.07
N ALA A 42 -2.92 -0.96 11.93
CA ALA A 42 -1.93 0.08 11.78
C ALA A 42 -2.53 1.50 11.83
N LEU A 43 -1.90 2.42 12.55
CA LEU A 43 -2.34 3.82 12.65
C LEU A 43 -1.24 4.74 12.14
N ALA A 44 -1.64 5.76 11.37
CA ALA A 44 -0.79 6.89 11.01
C ALA A 44 -0.83 7.91 12.15
N ASP A 45 -0.18 7.61 13.27
CA ASP A 45 -0.19 8.47 14.48
C ASP A 45 0.84 9.60 14.42
N HIS A 46 1.80 9.53 13.50
CA HIS A 46 2.78 10.58 13.30
C HIS A 46 2.17 11.75 12.49
N PRO A 47 2.19 13.01 12.98
CA PRO A 47 1.48 14.13 12.36
C PRO A 47 1.77 14.34 10.87
N HIS A 48 3.05 14.26 10.47
CA HIS A 48 3.42 14.41 9.06
C HIS A 48 2.96 13.27 8.15
N VAL A 49 2.72 12.08 8.70
CA VAL A 49 2.18 10.92 7.96
C VAL A 49 0.66 11.10 7.79
N SER A 50 -0.04 11.50 8.85
CA SER A 50 -1.48 11.79 8.80
C SER A 50 -1.77 12.94 7.83
N ALA A 51 -1.02 14.04 7.93
CA ALA A 51 -1.15 15.19 7.03
C ALA A 51 -0.86 14.83 5.57
N TRP A 52 0.10 13.93 5.31
CA TRP A 52 0.34 13.42 3.96
C TRP A 52 -0.86 12.64 3.42
N ALA A 53 -1.47 11.78 4.24
CA ALA A 53 -2.63 11.00 3.83
C ALA A 53 -3.85 11.90 3.53
N GLU A 54 -4.07 12.93 4.35
CA GLU A 54 -5.12 13.94 4.13
C GLU A 54 -4.91 14.71 2.82
N GLU A 55 -3.67 15.15 2.56
CA GLU A 55 -3.31 15.86 1.33
C GLU A 55 -3.53 15.00 0.09
N VAL A 56 -3.10 13.74 0.11
CA VAL A 56 -3.32 12.79 -1.00
C VAL A 56 -4.80 12.46 -1.19
N ALA A 57 -5.59 12.37 -0.12
CA ALA A 57 -7.04 12.19 -0.21
C ALA A 57 -7.71 13.41 -0.87
N ALA A 58 -7.30 14.62 -0.49
CA ALA A 58 -7.86 15.87 -0.99
C ALA A 58 -7.48 16.14 -2.46
N ALA A 59 -6.27 15.75 -2.89
CA ALA A 59 -5.83 15.84 -4.28
C ALA A 59 -6.48 14.78 -5.20
N GLY A 60 -7.25 13.85 -4.64
CA GLY A 60 -7.89 12.77 -5.39
C GLY A 60 -8.86 13.28 -6.47
N ARG A 61 -8.90 12.57 -7.60
CA ARG A 61 -9.90 12.85 -8.65
C ARG A 61 -11.23 12.21 -8.29
N SER A 62 -12.33 12.89 -8.58
CA SER A 62 -13.67 12.29 -8.49
C SER A 62 -13.78 11.09 -9.42
N GLY A 63 -14.00 9.90 -8.87
CA GLY A 63 -14.26 8.68 -9.63
C GLY A 63 -15.75 8.47 -9.94
N PRO A 64 -16.08 7.36 -10.62
CA PRO A 64 -17.47 6.96 -10.83
C PRO A 64 -18.23 6.85 -9.50
N GLY A 65 -19.37 7.54 -9.39
CA GLY A 65 -20.16 7.61 -8.16
C GLY A 65 -19.67 8.64 -7.13
N GLY A 66 -18.78 9.57 -7.51
CA GLY A 66 -18.34 10.68 -6.66
C GLY A 66 -17.26 10.32 -5.62
N ALA A 67 -16.90 9.05 -5.48
CA ALA A 67 -15.84 8.63 -4.57
C ALA A 67 -14.46 9.09 -5.08
N PRO A 68 -13.62 9.74 -4.26
CA PRO A 68 -12.29 10.18 -4.67
C PRO A 68 -11.37 8.98 -4.93
N GLY A 69 -10.54 9.07 -5.96
CA GLY A 69 -9.48 8.11 -6.24
C GLY A 69 -8.12 8.80 -6.35
N ILE A 70 -7.04 8.06 -6.13
CA ILE A 70 -5.68 8.61 -6.25
C ILE A 70 -5.31 8.80 -7.72
N ALA A 71 -4.70 9.94 -7.99
CA ALA A 71 -4.38 10.44 -9.31
C ALA A 71 -2.89 10.79 -9.45
N TYR A 72 -2.47 11.79 -8.68
CA TYR A 72 -1.11 12.29 -8.53
C TYR A 72 -0.99 12.83 -7.09
N GLY A 73 0.22 13.12 -6.63
CA GLY A 73 0.44 13.73 -5.33
C GLY A 73 1.85 13.50 -4.78
N PRO A 74 2.17 14.12 -3.63
CA PRO A 74 3.49 14.01 -3.04
C PRO A 74 3.79 12.56 -2.63
N SER A 75 5.07 12.19 -2.65
CA SER A 75 5.53 10.95 -2.02
C SER A 75 5.99 11.19 -0.59
N LEU A 76 6.13 10.13 0.19
CA LEU A 76 6.53 10.19 1.60
C LEU A 76 7.65 9.18 1.84
N LEU A 77 8.76 9.63 2.40
CA LEU A 77 9.86 8.79 2.85
C LEU A 77 9.88 8.76 4.38
N ILE A 78 9.70 7.57 4.95
CA ILE A 78 9.73 7.32 6.38
C ILE A 78 11.05 6.60 6.71
N ALA A 79 11.97 7.28 7.38
CA ALA A 79 13.28 6.77 7.76
C ALA A 79 13.41 6.62 9.27
N GLY A 80 14.36 5.81 9.71
CA GLY A 80 14.65 5.60 11.14
C GLY A 80 15.13 4.19 11.45
N PRO A 81 15.61 3.92 12.68
CA PRO A 81 16.15 2.61 13.06
C PRO A 81 15.16 1.45 12.93
N THR A 82 15.67 0.22 12.90
CA THR A 82 14.84 -0.99 12.91
C THR A 82 13.90 -1.01 14.11
N GLY A 83 12.63 -1.32 13.85
CA GLY A 83 11.64 -1.48 14.92
C GLY A 83 10.90 -0.21 15.36
N THR A 84 11.23 0.98 14.82
CA THR A 84 10.55 2.25 15.17
C THR A 84 9.13 2.40 14.61
N GLY A 85 8.67 1.47 13.78
CA GLY A 85 7.28 1.45 13.27
C GLY A 85 7.07 2.04 11.88
N LYS A 86 8.12 2.23 11.06
CA LYS A 86 8.00 2.80 9.69
C LYS A 86 6.95 2.12 8.80
N THR A 87 7.05 0.80 8.64
CA THR A 87 6.07 0.01 7.87
C THR A 87 4.67 0.09 8.49
N TYR A 88 4.57 0.18 9.82
CA TYR A 88 3.29 0.36 10.50
C TYR A 88 2.69 1.74 10.18
N GLN A 89 3.46 2.83 10.20
CA GLN A 89 2.99 4.15 9.75
C GLN A 89 2.56 4.15 8.29
N ALA A 90 3.32 3.50 7.40
CA ALA A 90 2.98 3.42 5.98
C ALA A 90 1.64 2.71 5.74
N TYR A 91 1.41 1.55 6.39
CA TYR A 91 0.10 0.90 6.34
C TYR A 91 -0.98 1.70 7.06
N GLY A 92 -0.63 2.44 8.11
CA GLY A 92 -1.51 3.41 8.76
C GLY A 92 -2.02 4.46 7.78
N ALA A 93 -1.14 5.01 6.94
CA ALA A 93 -1.50 6.00 5.92
C ALA A 93 -2.43 5.41 4.86
N ILE A 94 -2.14 4.18 4.39
CA ILE A 94 -3.04 3.42 3.50
C ILE A 94 -4.42 3.24 4.14
N ARG A 95 -4.47 2.87 5.43
CA ARG A 95 -5.73 2.73 6.16
C ARG A 95 -6.47 4.05 6.33
N SER A 96 -5.77 5.16 6.58
CA SER A 96 -6.37 6.50 6.65
C SER A 96 -7.03 6.88 5.32
N LEU A 97 -6.37 6.63 4.19
CA LEU A 97 -6.92 6.86 2.85
C LEU A 97 -8.20 6.03 2.63
N LEU A 98 -8.15 4.74 2.96
CA LEU A 98 -9.32 3.85 2.91
C LEU A 98 -10.45 4.37 3.81
N GLY A 99 -10.15 4.73 5.06
CA GLY A 99 -11.11 5.27 6.02
C GLY A 99 -11.75 6.59 5.60
N ALA A 100 -11.03 7.40 4.81
CA ALA A 100 -11.54 8.62 4.18
C ALA A 100 -12.41 8.35 2.94
N GLY A 101 -12.70 7.09 2.61
CA GLY A 101 -13.51 6.69 1.46
C GLY A 101 -12.79 6.76 0.12
N VAL A 102 -11.46 6.90 0.11
CA VAL A 102 -10.67 6.93 -1.13
C VAL A 102 -10.70 5.55 -1.78
N ARG A 103 -11.17 5.47 -3.02
CA ARG A 103 -11.08 4.27 -3.86
C ARG A 103 -9.61 4.02 -4.20
N LEU A 104 -9.03 3.04 -3.52
CA LEU A 104 -7.60 2.81 -3.55
C LEU A 104 -7.24 1.59 -4.41
N ARG A 105 -6.55 1.83 -5.52
CA ARG A 105 -5.70 0.82 -6.16
C ARG A 105 -4.27 1.06 -5.70
N TRP A 106 -3.70 0.06 -5.05
CA TRP A 106 -2.37 0.15 -4.48
C TRP A 106 -1.62 -1.17 -4.60
N GLU A 107 -0.30 -1.08 -4.54
CA GLU A 107 0.62 -2.22 -4.43
C GLU A 107 1.55 -1.99 -3.24
N ALA A 108 1.99 -3.07 -2.60
CA ALA A 108 3.08 -3.04 -1.64
C ALA A 108 4.09 -4.11 -1.99
N VAL A 109 5.37 -3.75 -1.87
CA VAL A 109 6.49 -4.65 -2.13
C VAL A 109 7.67 -4.21 -1.29
N THR A 110 8.40 -5.16 -0.72
CA THR A 110 9.73 -4.86 -0.16
C THR A 110 10.75 -4.71 -1.29
N THR A 111 11.82 -3.95 -1.07
CA THR A 111 12.88 -3.81 -2.08
C THR A 111 13.51 -5.18 -2.40
N ALA A 112 13.63 -6.07 -1.41
CA ALA A 112 14.10 -7.44 -1.61
C ALA A 112 13.14 -8.27 -2.50
N GLU A 113 11.83 -8.21 -2.26
CA GLU A 113 10.83 -8.89 -3.10
C GLU A 113 10.79 -8.32 -4.52
N LEU A 114 10.92 -7.01 -4.68
CA LEU A 114 11.03 -6.35 -5.99
C LEU A 114 12.19 -6.97 -6.79
N HIS A 115 13.39 -6.98 -6.21
CA HIS A 115 14.57 -7.56 -6.87
C HIS A 115 14.42 -9.07 -7.10
N ALA A 116 13.86 -9.81 -6.14
CA ALA A 116 13.67 -11.25 -6.29
C ALA A 116 12.69 -11.59 -7.42
N THR A 117 11.60 -10.83 -7.53
CA THR A 117 10.53 -11.05 -8.52
C THR A 117 10.99 -10.65 -9.92
N LEU A 118 11.66 -9.50 -10.05
CA LEU A 118 12.07 -8.97 -11.36
C LEU A 118 13.33 -9.64 -11.94
N ARG A 119 13.98 -10.53 -11.18
CA ARG A 119 15.17 -11.24 -11.64
C ARG A 119 14.82 -12.09 -12.88
N PRO A 120 15.52 -11.92 -14.02
CA PRO A 120 15.23 -12.67 -15.24
C PRO A 120 15.27 -14.17 -15.01
N ARG A 121 14.19 -14.86 -15.38
CA ARG A 121 14.04 -16.32 -15.34
C ARG A 121 13.19 -16.78 -16.51
N GLN A 122 13.50 -17.95 -17.06
CA GLN A 122 12.74 -18.54 -18.17
C GLN A 122 11.26 -18.69 -17.76
N GLY A 123 10.34 -18.28 -18.64
CA GLY A 123 8.89 -18.35 -18.40
C GLY A 123 8.31 -17.35 -17.39
N HIS A 124 9.09 -16.36 -16.92
CA HIS A 124 8.61 -15.32 -16.01
C HIS A 124 8.56 -13.95 -16.70
N ASP A 125 7.38 -13.34 -16.73
CA ASP A 125 7.19 -11.97 -17.22
C ASP A 125 7.41 -10.94 -16.10
N GLY A 126 8.69 -10.71 -15.80
CA GLY A 126 9.08 -9.69 -14.81
C GLY A 126 8.68 -8.28 -15.24
N GLU A 127 8.66 -8.00 -16.55
CA GLU A 127 8.34 -6.67 -17.06
C GLU A 127 6.87 -6.31 -16.79
N ARG A 128 5.94 -7.25 -16.97
CA ARG A 128 4.54 -7.02 -16.56
C ARG A 128 4.43 -6.65 -15.08
N ARG A 129 5.10 -7.38 -14.19
CA ARG A 129 5.07 -7.07 -12.75
C ARG A 129 5.71 -5.71 -12.45
N PHE A 130 6.78 -5.35 -13.16
CA PHE A 130 7.38 -4.02 -13.06
C PHE A 130 6.38 -2.94 -13.47
N GLN A 131 5.66 -3.10 -14.59
CA GLN A 131 4.67 -2.13 -15.06
C GLN A 131 3.49 -1.99 -14.09
N GLU A 132 3.05 -3.08 -13.46
CA GLU A 132 2.03 -3.03 -12.41
C GLU A 132 2.47 -2.16 -11.23
N LEU A 133 3.71 -2.33 -10.75
CA LEU A 133 4.27 -1.53 -9.65
C LEU A 133 4.52 -0.07 -10.06
N ALA A 134 5.05 0.14 -11.27
CA ALA A 134 5.37 1.46 -11.79
C ALA A 134 4.12 2.32 -12.02
N ARG A 135 3.02 1.72 -12.47
CA ARG A 135 1.77 2.43 -12.83
C ARG A 135 0.70 2.40 -11.74
N SER A 136 0.92 1.66 -10.64
CA SER A 136 -0.04 1.63 -9.53
C SER A 136 -0.29 3.05 -9.00
N PRO A 137 -1.55 3.49 -8.81
CA PRO A 137 -1.86 4.82 -8.30
C PRO A 137 -1.21 5.13 -6.94
N LEU A 138 -1.05 4.11 -6.09
CA LEU A 138 -0.25 4.19 -4.87
C LEU A 138 0.68 2.99 -4.78
N LEU A 139 1.94 3.22 -4.40
CA LEU A 139 2.92 2.18 -4.13
C LEU A 139 3.48 2.35 -2.73
N LEU A 140 3.54 1.26 -1.97
CA LEU A 140 4.41 1.12 -0.82
C LEU A 140 5.66 0.35 -1.21
N LEU A 141 6.81 1.03 -1.24
CA LEU A 141 8.13 0.43 -1.39
C LEU A 141 8.80 0.35 -0.02
N ASP A 142 8.74 -0.82 0.59
CA ASP A 142 9.22 -1.05 1.95
C ASP A 142 10.71 -1.44 1.95
N ASP A 143 11.42 -0.97 2.97
CA ASP A 143 12.82 -1.33 3.30
C ASP A 143 13.85 -0.99 2.22
N LEU A 144 13.76 0.21 1.64
CA LEU A 144 14.69 0.71 0.65
C LEU A 144 16.11 0.86 1.23
N GLY A 145 17.11 0.38 0.50
CA GLY A 145 18.53 0.50 0.88
C GLY A 145 18.98 -0.50 1.95
N ALA A 146 18.15 -1.49 2.31
CA ALA A 146 18.49 -2.49 3.33
C ALA A 146 19.57 -3.51 2.91
N ALA A 147 19.80 -3.67 1.60
CA ALA A 147 20.80 -4.58 1.05
C ALA A 147 21.83 -3.82 0.21
N LYS A 148 23.04 -4.38 0.09
CA LYS A 148 24.05 -3.86 -0.84
C LYS A 148 23.50 -3.91 -2.27
N ALA A 149 23.43 -2.75 -2.92
CA ALA A 149 23.04 -2.66 -4.31
C ALA A 149 24.10 -3.30 -5.22
N SER A 150 23.66 -4.13 -6.15
CA SER A 150 24.38 -4.40 -7.40
C SER A 150 23.93 -3.40 -8.48
N GLU A 151 24.74 -3.23 -9.54
CA GLU A 151 24.39 -2.38 -10.69
C GLU A 151 22.98 -2.68 -11.23
N TRP A 152 22.63 -3.96 -11.32
CA TRP A 152 21.31 -4.37 -11.78
C TRP A 152 20.17 -3.94 -10.83
N THR A 153 20.35 -4.13 -9.51
CA THR A 153 19.33 -3.69 -8.54
C THR A 153 19.22 -2.18 -8.44
N GLU A 154 20.33 -1.46 -8.61
CA GLU A 154 20.34 0.00 -8.65
C GLU A 154 19.57 0.50 -9.87
N GLU A 155 19.84 -0.04 -11.06
CA GLU A 155 19.15 0.34 -12.28
C GLU A 155 17.65 0.01 -12.23
N LEU A 156 17.26 -1.13 -11.68
CA LEU A 156 15.85 -1.45 -11.46
C LEU A 156 15.15 -0.47 -10.51
N THR A 157 15.83 -0.14 -9.41
CA THR A 157 15.29 0.80 -8.42
C THR A 157 15.17 2.19 -9.02
N TYR A 158 16.19 2.63 -9.76
CA TYR A 158 16.17 3.87 -10.53
C TYR A 158 15.00 3.90 -11.50
N ARG A 159 14.83 2.87 -12.33
CA ARG A 159 13.74 2.80 -13.32
C ARG A 159 12.36 2.91 -12.68
N LEU A 160 12.15 2.27 -11.53
CA LEU A 160 10.89 2.35 -10.79
C LEU A 160 10.65 3.75 -10.21
N ILE A 161 11.66 4.31 -9.52
CA ILE A 161 11.56 5.63 -8.89
C ILE A 161 11.43 6.73 -9.93
N ASP A 162 12.19 6.66 -11.02
CA ASP A 162 12.14 7.61 -12.14
C ASP A 162 10.77 7.64 -12.80
N HIS A 163 10.20 6.48 -13.14
CA HIS A 163 8.85 6.43 -13.72
C HIS A 163 7.83 7.08 -12.80
N ARG A 164 7.84 6.74 -11.51
CA ARG A 164 6.87 7.27 -10.53
C ARG A 164 7.08 8.75 -10.25
N TYR A 165 8.33 9.21 -10.26
CA TYR A 165 8.71 10.62 -10.17
C TYR A 165 8.13 11.43 -11.34
N VAL A 166 8.39 11.02 -12.57
CA VAL A 166 7.98 11.78 -13.78
C VAL A 166 6.45 11.85 -13.92
N HIS A 167 5.74 10.84 -13.41
CA HIS A 167 4.28 10.77 -13.46
C HIS A 167 3.61 11.24 -12.16
N GLU A 168 4.38 11.80 -11.21
CA GLU A 168 3.89 12.30 -9.92
C GLU A 168 3.01 11.30 -9.16
N LEU A 169 3.34 10.01 -9.25
CA LEU A 169 2.56 8.94 -8.63
C LEU A 169 2.95 8.81 -7.15
N PRO A 170 2.00 8.99 -6.20
CA PRO A 170 2.28 8.93 -4.77
C PRO A 170 2.96 7.62 -4.37
N THR A 171 4.06 7.72 -3.64
CA THR A 171 4.85 6.57 -3.20
C THR A 171 5.15 6.70 -1.72
N LEU A 172 4.74 5.70 -0.95
CA LEU A 172 5.17 5.50 0.44
C LEU A 172 6.47 4.70 0.42
N ILE A 173 7.53 5.26 0.96
CA ILE A 173 8.86 4.65 0.99
C ILE A 173 9.27 4.50 2.45
N THR A 174 9.78 3.34 2.83
CA THR A 174 10.41 3.17 4.15
C THR A 174 11.88 2.82 3.99
N THR A 175 12.71 3.25 4.93
CA THR A 175 14.13 2.88 4.93
C THR A 175 14.69 2.80 6.35
N ASN A 176 15.56 1.81 6.59
CA ASN A 176 16.37 1.74 7.79
C ASN A 176 17.71 2.50 7.63
N VAL A 177 18.03 2.97 6.43
CA VAL A 177 19.26 3.70 6.14
C VAL A 177 19.13 5.13 6.70
N PRO A 178 20.11 5.63 7.46
CA PRO A 178 20.14 7.04 7.85
C PRO A 178 20.09 7.95 6.62
N ILE A 179 19.39 9.08 6.70
CA ILE A 179 19.24 10.00 5.55
C ILE A 179 20.59 10.46 5.00
N ALA A 180 21.59 10.64 5.87
CA ALA A 180 22.94 11.01 5.48
C ALA A 180 23.61 9.96 4.56
N ASP A 181 23.28 8.68 4.75
CA ASP A 181 23.89 7.56 4.04
C ASP A 181 23.04 7.08 2.86
N LEU A 182 21.80 7.60 2.73
CA LEU A 182 20.85 7.15 1.72
C LEU A 182 21.42 7.29 0.30
N ARG A 183 22.10 8.41 0.02
CA ARG A 183 22.78 8.65 -1.28
C ARG A 183 23.75 7.53 -1.63
N THR A 184 24.57 7.12 -0.68
CA THR A 184 25.53 6.01 -0.86
C THR A 184 24.82 4.67 -1.05
N ALA A 185 23.70 4.46 -0.36
CA ALA A 185 22.98 3.19 -0.39
C ALA A 185 22.17 2.97 -1.69
N VAL A 186 21.60 4.02 -2.28
CA VAL A 186 20.71 3.90 -3.46
C VAL A 186 21.27 4.53 -4.74
N GLY A 187 22.44 5.17 -4.67
CA GLY A 187 23.05 5.89 -5.79
C GLY A 187 22.51 7.31 -5.97
N ASP A 188 23.32 8.16 -6.60
CA ASP A 188 23.04 9.60 -6.76
C ASP A 188 21.73 9.89 -7.49
N ARG A 189 21.44 9.12 -8.55
CA ARG A 189 20.25 9.31 -9.39
C ARG A 189 18.96 9.09 -8.60
N VAL A 190 18.89 7.99 -7.85
CA VAL A 190 17.73 7.67 -7.01
C VAL A 190 17.60 8.68 -5.87
N ALA A 191 18.70 8.97 -5.18
CA ALA A 191 18.70 9.90 -4.05
C ALA A 191 18.25 11.31 -4.45
N SER A 192 18.63 11.78 -5.64
CA SER A 192 18.18 13.06 -6.19
C SER A 192 16.66 13.11 -6.35
N ARG A 193 16.06 12.10 -7.01
CA ARG A 193 14.60 12.04 -7.19
C ARG A 193 13.85 11.91 -5.88
N LEU A 194 14.35 11.09 -4.96
CA LEU A 194 13.77 10.97 -3.61
C LEU A 194 13.82 12.29 -2.86
N ALA A 195 14.90 13.06 -3.00
CA ALA A 195 15.05 14.32 -2.31
C ALA A 195 14.00 15.36 -2.74
N GLU A 196 13.58 15.32 -3.99
CA GLU A 196 12.59 16.24 -4.56
C GLU A 196 11.15 15.74 -4.38
N MET A 197 10.86 14.47 -4.68
CA MET A 197 9.48 13.97 -4.67
C MET A 197 8.93 13.63 -3.29
N THR A 198 9.78 13.52 -2.25
CA THR A 198 9.37 13.02 -0.93
C THR A 198 9.34 14.09 0.15
N ARG A 199 8.23 14.15 0.89
CA ARG A 199 8.27 14.64 2.28
C ARG A 199 9.00 13.61 3.13
N ARG A 200 9.92 14.05 3.99
CA ARG A 200 10.69 13.16 4.87
C ARG A 200 10.12 13.13 6.27
N VAL A 201 9.97 11.94 6.82
CA VAL A 201 9.59 11.69 8.21
C VAL A 201 10.65 10.83 8.85
N ILE A 202 11.22 11.29 9.96
CA ILE A 202 12.21 10.54 10.73
C ILE A 202 11.52 10.02 11.97
N LEU A 203 11.42 8.70 12.08
CA LEU A 203 10.94 8.04 13.28
C LEU A 203 12.14 7.73 14.17
N ASP A 204 12.13 8.34 15.34
CA ASP A 204 12.98 7.99 16.46
C ASP A 204 12.21 7.14 17.49
N GLY A 205 12.91 6.71 18.53
CA GLY A 205 12.33 5.96 19.64
C GLY A 205 12.69 4.48 19.70
N PRO A 206 12.23 3.78 20.75
CA PRO A 206 12.60 2.40 21.02
C PRO A 206 12.02 1.45 19.97
N ASP A 207 12.68 0.28 19.82
CA ASP A 207 12.14 -0.80 19.01
C ASP A 207 10.79 -1.27 19.60
N ARG A 208 9.70 -0.89 18.92
CA ARG A 208 8.32 -1.22 19.30
C ARG A 208 8.05 -2.72 19.27
N ARG A 209 8.85 -3.50 18.53
CA ARG A 209 8.74 -4.97 18.47
C ARG A 209 9.36 -5.63 19.69
N ARG A 210 10.38 -5.01 20.30
CA ARG A 210 11.05 -5.50 21.52
C ARG A 210 10.35 -5.04 22.80
N SER A 211 9.76 -3.85 22.78
CA SER A 211 9.00 -3.31 23.92
C SER A 211 7.61 -3.95 24.09
N ALA A 212 7.09 -4.64 23.07
CA ALA A 212 5.89 -5.49 23.18
C ALA A 212 6.12 -6.81 23.96
N GLY A 213 7.34 -7.07 24.45
CA GLY A 213 7.73 -8.29 25.16
C GLY A 213 7.60 -8.27 26.70
N THR A 214 7.07 -7.20 27.30
CA THR A 214 7.01 -7.06 28.78
C THR A 214 5.58 -6.89 29.33
N GLY A 215 4.56 -7.41 28.64
CA GLY A 215 3.17 -7.44 29.12
C GLY A 215 2.55 -8.83 28.91
N PRO A 216 1.72 -9.34 29.84
CA PRO A 216 1.33 -10.74 29.85
C PRO A 216 0.46 -11.07 28.64
N HIS A 217 0.85 -12.12 27.93
CA HIS A 217 0.05 -12.77 26.91
C HIS A 217 -1.38 -13.04 27.41
N ARG A 218 -2.38 -12.55 26.67
CA ARG A 218 -3.67 -13.23 26.57
C ARG A 218 -4.04 -13.31 25.08
N TYR A 219 -4.12 -14.55 24.62
CA TYR A 219 -4.72 -14.95 23.35
C TYR A 219 -6.23 -14.70 23.38
#